data_AF-Q173X1-F1
#
_entry.id   AF-Q173X1-F1
#
_cell.length_a   1.000
_cell.length_b   1.000
_cell.length_c   1.000
_cell.angle_alpha   90.00
_cell.angle_beta   90.00
_cell.angle_gamma   90.00
#
_symmetry.space_group_name_H-M   'P 1'
#
loop_
_entity.id
_entity.type
_entity.pdbx_description
1 polymer ?
#
loop_
_entity_poly.entity_id
_entity_poly.type
_entity_poly.pdbx_seq_one_letter_code
_entity_poly.pdbx_strand_id
1 'polypeptide(L)'
;MHDEDYIIPPNCRFFNSDVRNLNSFLTHEDKFDFIVLDPPWWNKYIRRVKAVNEKSGYRMLDNESLKGIPLENHVHDRTIVAIWCTNSPSHIDAIEQQLCAKWNLKLVGSWYWIKITKHGSPVCAFNETNKKQPYERLFIAVSTDSSIKDIPSEKYIFSVPCAIHSNKPPLLELFTDFFPERPKCLELFARNVYPNFTSIGTEVLKLQNTRLFQLSSKHEVQ
;
A
#
# COMPACT_ATOMS: atom_id res chain seq x y z
N MET A 1 26.90 16.13 5.34
CA MET A 1 25.95 15.00 5.30
C MET A 1 25.65 14.70 6.75
N HIS A 2 24.43 14.97 7.21
CA HIS A 2 24.02 14.51 8.53
C HIS A 2 23.68 13.04 8.39
N ASP A 3 24.22 12.19 9.27
CA ASP A 3 23.80 10.80 9.34
C ASP A 3 22.29 10.78 9.65
N GLU A 4 21.54 10.03 8.86
CA GLU A 4 20.12 9.83 9.05
C GLU A 4 19.93 8.55 9.86
N ASP A 5 19.25 8.67 11.00
CA ASP A 5 18.95 7.52 11.86
C ASP A 5 17.57 6.95 11.53
N TYR A 6 17.46 5.62 11.56
CA TYR A 6 16.23 4.90 11.24
C TYR A 6 15.87 3.90 12.34
N ILE A 7 14.57 3.77 12.64
CA ILE A 7 14.04 2.74 13.53
C ILE A 7 13.66 1.52 12.69
N ILE A 8 14.25 0.36 12.98
CA ILE A 8 13.99 -0.87 12.21
C ILE A 8 13.35 -1.90 13.14
N PRO A 9 12.11 -2.35 12.86
CA PRO A 9 11.48 -3.38 13.66
C PRO A 9 12.20 -4.73 13.52
N PRO A 10 12.13 -5.60 14.53
CA PRO A 10 12.72 -6.93 14.44
C PRO A 10 12.06 -7.77 13.34
N ASN A 11 12.81 -8.72 12.80
CA ASN A 11 12.34 -9.71 11.82
C ASN A 11 11.71 -9.11 10.54
N CYS A 12 12.11 -7.90 10.16
CA CYS A 12 11.75 -7.35 8.85
C CYS A 12 12.88 -7.58 7.85
N ARG A 13 12.51 -7.58 6.56
CA ARG A 13 13.45 -7.60 5.44
C ARG A 13 13.03 -6.49 4.50
N PHE A 14 13.95 -5.68 3.99
CA PHE A 14 13.57 -4.59 3.10
C PHE A 14 14.60 -4.30 2.02
N PHE A 15 14.12 -3.79 0.89
CA PHE A 15 14.94 -3.43 -0.26
C PHE A 15 14.58 -2.04 -0.76
N ASN A 16 15.55 -1.13 -0.71
CA ASN A 16 15.41 0.18 -1.34
C ASN A 16 15.67 0.05 -2.85
N SER A 17 14.64 -0.39 -3.58
CA SER A 17 14.72 -0.64 -5.02
C SER A 17 13.38 -0.39 -5.69
N ASP A 18 13.43 -0.20 -7.00
CA ASP A 18 12.26 -0.30 -7.85
C ASP A 18 11.67 -1.72 -7.78
N VAL A 19 10.35 -1.81 -7.61
CA VAL A 19 9.63 -3.09 -7.52
C VAL A 19 9.69 -3.90 -8.81
N ARG A 20 10.02 -3.29 -9.95
CA ARG A 20 10.23 -3.99 -11.22
C ARG A 20 11.42 -4.96 -11.17
N ASN A 21 12.32 -4.78 -10.20
CA ASN A 21 13.44 -5.68 -9.93
C ASN A 21 13.07 -6.80 -8.94
N LEU A 22 11.80 -7.15 -8.80
CA LEU A 22 11.30 -8.10 -7.79
C LEU A 22 12.11 -9.41 -7.75
N ASN A 23 12.41 -9.97 -8.93
CA ASN A 23 13.15 -11.22 -9.10
C ASN A 23 14.63 -11.14 -8.69
N SER A 24 15.19 -9.94 -8.50
CA SER A 24 16.54 -9.78 -7.95
C SER A 24 16.59 -10.00 -6.44
N PHE A 25 15.43 -9.95 -5.77
CA PHE A 25 15.32 -10.09 -4.32
C PHE A 25 14.54 -11.33 -3.93
N LEU A 26 13.48 -11.67 -4.67
CA LEU A 26 12.62 -12.79 -4.38
C LEU A 26 12.85 -13.93 -5.35
N THR A 27 12.77 -15.15 -4.83
CA THR A 27 12.80 -16.39 -5.61
C THR A 27 11.38 -16.91 -5.86
N HIS A 28 11.22 -17.90 -6.73
CA HIS A 28 9.91 -18.56 -6.93
C HIS A 28 9.42 -19.32 -5.69
N GLU A 29 10.31 -19.61 -4.73
CA GLU A 29 9.98 -20.21 -3.43
C GLU A 29 9.41 -19.19 -2.45
N ASP A 30 9.60 -17.89 -2.71
CA ASP A 30 9.04 -16.82 -1.89
C ASP A 30 7.55 -16.62 -2.19
N LYS A 31 6.73 -17.41 -1.51
CA LYS A 31 5.26 -17.26 -1.44
C LYS A 31 4.85 -16.51 -0.18
N PHE A 32 3.76 -15.73 -0.26
CA PHE A 32 3.32 -14.86 0.84
C PHE A 32 1.85 -15.10 1.18
N ASP A 33 1.52 -15.07 2.47
CA ASP A 33 0.14 -15.17 2.95
C ASP A 33 -0.61 -13.85 2.75
N PHE A 34 0.09 -12.73 2.91
CA PHE A 34 -0.46 -11.40 2.75
C PHE A 34 0.43 -10.53 1.88
N ILE A 35 -0.15 -9.91 0.86
CA ILE A 35 0.55 -8.96 -0.01
C ILE A 35 -0.19 -7.63 0.00
N VAL A 36 0.51 -6.54 0.29
CA VAL A 36 0.00 -5.18 0.22
C VAL A 36 0.67 -4.43 -0.93
N LEU A 37 -0.13 -3.75 -1.75
CA LEU A 37 0.34 -2.86 -2.79
C LEU A 37 -0.23 -1.45 -2.56
N ASP A 38 0.62 -0.42 -2.55
CA ASP A 38 0.20 0.98 -2.71
C ASP A 38 0.80 1.57 -4.00
N PRO A 39 0.29 1.17 -5.19
CA PRO A 39 0.88 1.60 -6.44
C PRO A 39 0.85 3.12 -6.60
N PRO A 40 1.88 3.67 -7.25
CA PRO A 40 1.95 5.09 -7.56
C PRO A 40 1.11 5.42 -8.80
N TRP A 41 -0.20 5.36 -8.63
CA TRP A 41 -1.16 5.49 -9.70
C TRP A 41 -0.87 6.71 -10.59
N TRP A 42 -0.97 6.49 -11.90
CA TRP A 42 -0.68 7.51 -12.88
C TRP A 42 -1.60 8.72 -12.73
N ASN A 43 -1.01 9.88 -12.41
CA ASN A 43 -1.75 11.14 -12.30
C ASN A 43 -1.14 12.21 -13.20
N LYS A 44 -1.87 12.56 -14.28
CA LYS A 44 -1.45 13.54 -15.30
C LYS A 44 -0.99 14.88 -14.72
N TYR A 45 -1.64 15.36 -13.65
CA TYR A 45 -1.31 16.62 -12.99
C TYR A 45 0.03 16.54 -12.24
N ILE A 46 0.21 15.49 -11.43
CA ILE A 46 1.46 15.26 -10.68
C ILE A 46 2.66 15.13 -11.62
N ARG A 47 2.47 14.55 -12.82
CA ARG A 47 3.54 14.48 -13.84
C ARG A 47 3.99 15.85 -14.32
N ARG A 48 3.07 16.76 -14.60
CA ARG A 48 3.39 18.11 -15.11
C ARG A 48 4.17 18.91 -14.08
N VAL A 49 3.80 18.81 -12.81
CA VAL A 49 4.48 19.50 -11.70
C VAL A 49 5.86 18.90 -11.43
N LYS A 50 6.03 17.57 -11.51
CA LYS A 50 7.31 16.90 -11.24
C LYS A 50 8.28 16.87 -12.43
N ALA A 51 7.80 16.91 -13.68
CA ALA A 51 8.67 17.02 -14.86
C ALA A 51 9.48 18.33 -14.88
N VAL A 52 9.00 19.37 -14.18
CA VAL A 52 9.75 20.64 -14.00
C VAL A 52 10.83 20.51 -12.92
N ASN A 53 10.78 19.48 -12.07
CA ASN A 53 11.70 19.23 -10.95
C ASN A 53 12.35 17.84 -11.07
N GLU A 54 13.21 17.64 -12.07
CA GLU A 54 13.91 16.37 -12.37
C GLU A 54 14.71 15.78 -11.18
N LYS A 55 15.07 16.59 -10.19
CA LYS A 55 15.79 16.15 -8.98
C LYS A 55 14.89 15.54 -7.89
N SER A 56 13.56 15.55 -8.06
CA SER A 56 12.60 15.07 -7.06
C SER A 56 11.90 13.78 -7.48
N GLY A 57 12.48 12.66 -7.04
CA GLY A 57 11.81 11.42 -6.63
C GLY A 57 10.48 11.01 -7.26
N TYR A 58 10.50 9.76 -7.73
CA TYR A 58 9.34 8.91 -8.01
C TYR A 58 8.74 9.04 -9.42
N ARG A 59 9.06 8.10 -10.31
CA ARG A 59 8.43 7.92 -11.62
C ARG A 59 7.10 7.20 -11.41
N MET A 60 5.97 7.85 -11.65
CA MET A 60 4.66 7.17 -11.60
C MET A 60 4.65 6.04 -12.62
N LEU A 61 4.03 4.91 -12.27
CA LEU A 61 3.92 3.77 -13.17
C LEU A 61 2.63 3.88 -13.96
N ASP A 62 2.73 3.64 -15.27
CA ASP A 62 1.55 3.36 -16.08
C ASP A 62 1.07 1.93 -15.84
N ASN A 63 -0.14 1.63 -16.33
CA ASN A 63 -0.75 0.32 -16.13
C ASN A 63 0.10 -0.82 -16.71
N GLU A 64 0.80 -0.59 -17.82
CA GLU A 64 1.69 -1.59 -18.43
C GLU A 64 2.91 -1.89 -17.54
N SER A 65 3.52 -0.87 -16.93
CA SER A 65 4.60 -1.08 -15.97
C SER A 65 4.13 -1.82 -14.72
N LEU A 66 2.89 -1.59 -14.26
CA LEU A 66 2.31 -2.33 -13.14
C LEU A 66 2.06 -3.80 -13.51
N LYS A 67 1.52 -4.08 -14.70
CA LYS A 67 1.34 -5.46 -15.21
C LYS A 67 2.64 -6.25 -15.30
N GLY A 68 3.75 -5.57 -15.54
CA GLY A 68 5.08 -6.20 -15.63
C GLY A 68 5.61 -6.74 -14.30
N ILE A 69 4.99 -6.40 -13.17
CA ILE A 69 5.35 -6.97 -11.87
C ILE A 69 4.89 -8.42 -11.84
N PRO A 70 5.78 -9.41 -11.63
CA PRO A 70 5.44 -10.83 -11.71
C PRO A 70 4.80 -11.34 -10.41
N LEU A 71 3.74 -10.68 -9.95
CA LEU A 71 3.12 -10.96 -8.65
C LEU A 71 2.56 -12.38 -8.59
N GLU A 72 2.09 -12.93 -9.70
CA GLU A 72 1.60 -14.31 -9.82
C GLU A 72 2.63 -15.36 -9.35
N ASN A 73 3.93 -15.03 -9.39
CA ASN A 73 4.97 -15.94 -8.95
C ASN A 73 5.09 -16.01 -7.42
N HIS A 74 4.43 -15.12 -6.69
CA HIS A 74 4.58 -14.96 -5.23
C HIS A 74 3.29 -15.25 -4.45
N VAL A 75 2.25 -15.70 -5.13
CA VAL A 75 0.96 -16.11 -4.53
C VAL A 75 0.83 -17.63 -4.41
N HIS A 76 0.00 -18.06 -3.46
CA HIS A 76 -0.46 -19.43 -3.20
C HIS A 76 -1.98 -19.44 -2.90
N ASP A 77 -2.57 -20.61 -2.66
CA ASP A 77 -4.03 -20.79 -2.56
C ASP A 77 -4.66 -20.08 -1.35
N ARG A 78 -3.85 -19.66 -0.37
CA ARG A 78 -4.28 -18.87 0.79
C ARG A 78 -3.67 -17.46 0.81
N THR A 79 -3.19 -16.95 -0.32
CA THR A 79 -2.75 -15.55 -0.40
C THR A 79 -3.93 -14.60 -0.48
N ILE A 80 -3.92 -13.58 0.40
CA ILE A 80 -4.74 -12.37 0.26
C ILE A 80 -3.87 -11.24 -0.27
N VAL A 81 -4.37 -10.55 -1.30
CA VAL A 81 -3.73 -9.38 -1.88
C VAL A 81 -4.61 -8.15 -1.64
N ALA A 82 -4.07 -7.15 -0.95
CA ALA A 82 -4.74 -5.89 -0.66
C ALA A 82 -4.10 -4.77 -1.49
N ILE A 83 -4.90 -4.13 -2.36
CA ILE A 83 -4.41 -3.15 -3.34
C ILE A 83 -5.06 -1.79 -3.05
N TRP A 84 -4.28 -0.84 -2.58
CA TRP A 84 -4.74 0.54 -2.44
C TRP A 84 -4.98 1.14 -3.82
N CYS A 85 -6.13 1.78 -3.99
CA CYS A 85 -6.53 2.42 -5.23
C CYS A 85 -7.12 3.80 -4.97
N THR A 86 -6.81 4.74 -5.87
CA THR A 86 -7.52 6.02 -5.84
C THR A 86 -8.94 5.84 -6.38
N ASN A 87 -9.84 6.78 -6.08
CA ASN A 87 -11.21 6.74 -6.61
C ASN A 87 -11.34 7.15 -8.08
N SER A 88 -10.24 7.11 -8.85
CA SER A 88 -10.28 7.38 -10.29
C SER A 88 -10.89 6.17 -11.00
N PRO A 89 -11.92 6.35 -11.85
CA PRO A 89 -12.50 5.25 -12.64
C PRO A 89 -11.43 4.49 -13.43
N SER A 90 -10.47 5.20 -14.03
CA SER A 90 -9.37 4.58 -14.80
C SER A 90 -8.47 3.65 -13.98
N HIS A 91 -8.29 3.89 -12.69
CA HIS A 91 -7.47 3.04 -11.82
C HIS A 91 -8.28 1.86 -11.29
N ILE A 92 -9.56 2.08 -11.01
CA ILE A 92 -10.52 1.03 -10.69
C ILE A 92 -10.59 0.03 -11.86
N ASP A 93 -10.84 0.51 -13.08
CA ASP A 93 -10.89 -0.30 -14.29
C ASP A 93 -9.56 -1.06 -14.52
N ALA A 94 -8.42 -0.44 -14.23
CA ALA A 94 -7.12 -1.08 -14.37
C ALA A 94 -6.97 -2.29 -13.43
N ILE A 95 -7.42 -2.18 -12.18
CA ILE A 95 -7.39 -3.31 -11.24
C ILE A 95 -8.37 -4.38 -11.68
N GLU A 96 -9.63 -4.01 -11.89
CA GLU A 96 -10.75 -4.93 -12.14
C GLU A 96 -10.58 -5.70 -13.44
N GLN A 97 -10.15 -5.02 -14.51
CA GLN A 97 -10.15 -5.59 -15.85
C GLN A 97 -8.79 -6.08 -16.34
N GLN A 98 -7.69 -5.72 -15.65
CA GLN A 98 -6.35 -5.94 -16.20
C GLN A 98 -5.36 -6.54 -15.19
N LEU A 99 -5.12 -5.87 -14.06
CA LEU A 99 -4.06 -6.27 -13.12
C LEU A 99 -4.40 -7.58 -12.41
N CYS A 100 -5.62 -7.73 -11.89
CA CYS A 100 -6.02 -8.97 -11.23
C CYS A 100 -5.93 -10.17 -12.16
N ALA A 101 -6.44 -10.05 -13.39
CA ALA A 101 -6.33 -11.12 -14.39
C ALA A 101 -4.87 -11.48 -14.70
N LYS A 102 -4.00 -10.47 -14.88
CA LYS A 102 -2.56 -10.67 -15.14
C LYS A 102 -1.85 -11.42 -14.00
N TRP A 103 -2.27 -11.20 -12.76
CA TRP A 103 -1.68 -11.80 -11.56
C TRP A 103 -2.37 -13.09 -11.12
N ASN A 104 -3.31 -13.62 -11.91
CA ASN A 104 -4.14 -14.78 -11.56
C ASN A 104 -4.91 -14.59 -10.24
N LEU A 105 -5.45 -13.39 -10.04
CA LEU A 105 -6.25 -13.02 -8.89
C LEU A 105 -7.71 -12.80 -9.28
N LYS A 106 -8.61 -13.09 -8.35
CA LYS A 106 -10.02 -12.69 -8.39
C LYS A 106 -10.30 -11.66 -7.29
N LEU A 107 -11.01 -10.59 -7.64
CA LEU A 107 -11.51 -9.63 -6.66
C LEU A 107 -12.65 -10.25 -5.85
N VAL A 108 -12.59 -10.07 -4.53
CA VAL A 108 -13.60 -10.58 -3.59
C VAL A 108 -14.19 -9.49 -2.71
N GLY A 109 -13.56 -8.33 -2.63
CA GLY A 109 -14.11 -7.20 -1.88
C GLY A 109 -13.49 -5.85 -2.24
N SER A 110 -14.20 -4.80 -1.84
CA SER A 110 -13.78 -3.41 -1.92
C SER A 110 -14.01 -2.77 -0.55
N TRP A 111 -12.92 -2.50 0.16
CA TRP A 111 -12.95 -1.84 1.46
C TRP A 111 -12.63 -0.36 1.31
N TYR A 112 -13.01 0.44 2.30
CA TYR A 112 -12.92 1.89 2.25
C TYR A 112 -12.25 2.42 3.50
N TRP A 113 -11.11 3.06 3.34
CA TRP A 113 -10.48 3.82 4.41
C TRP A 113 -11.06 5.23 4.44
N ILE A 114 -12.01 5.46 5.34
CA ILE A 114 -12.64 6.75 5.61
C ILE A 114 -11.72 7.57 6.51
N LYS A 115 -11.29 8.72 6.00
CA LYS A 115 -10.45 9.68 6.70
C LYS A 115 -11.32 10.62 7.52
N ILE A 116 -11.12 10.59 8.82
CA ILE A 116 -11.83 11.42 9.79
C ILE A 116 -10.89 12.41 10.47
N THR A 117 -11.46 13.49 11.00
CA THR A 117 -10.77 14.43 11.89
C THR A 117 -10.64 13.82 13.29
N LYS A 118 -9.85 14.46 14.17
CA LYS A 118 -9.78 14.10 15.60
C LYS A 118 -11.13 14.20 16.34
N HIS A 119 -12.13 14.83 15.72
CA HIS A 119 -13.48 14.97 16.25
C HIS A 119 -14.46 13.93 15.65
N GLY A 120 -13.97 12.98 14.85
CA GLY A 120 -14.79 11.91 14.27
C GLY A 120 -15.53 12.29 12.97
N SER A 121 -15.51 13.56 12.56
CA SER A 121 -16.14 13.98 11.30
C SER A 121 -15.25 13.71 10.08
N PRO A 122 -15.80 13.38 8.89
CA PRO A 122 -15.02 13.25 7.65
C PRO A 122 -14.16 14.47 7.35
N VAL A 123 -12.97 14.27 6.79
CA VAL A 123 -12.04 15.37 6.44
C VAL A 123 -12.51 16.27 5.29
N CYS A 124 -13.50 15.81 4.52
CA CYS A 124 -14.27 16.61 3.57
C CYS A 124 -15.65 15.97 3.36
N ALA A 125 -16.57 16.69 2.72
CA ALA A 125 -17.87 16.14 2.37
C ALA A 125 -17.73 14.92 1.44
N PHE A 126 -18.65 13.97 1.56
CA PHE A 126 -18.89 12.97 0.52
C PHE A 126 -19.47 13.70 -0.69
N ASN A 127 -18.87 13.47 -1.85
CA ASN A 127 -19.24 14.16 -3.08
C ASN A 127 -19.66 13.15 -4.15
N GLU A 128 -20.16 13.66 -5.27
CA GLU A 128 -20.35 12.88 -6.49
C GLU A 128 -19.03 12.28 -7.00
N THR A 129 -19.16 11.26 -7.85
CA THR A 129 -18.05 10.61 -8.55
C THR A 129 -17.16 11.66 -9.23
N ASN A 130 -15.83 11.47 -9.19
CA ASN A 130 -14.77 12.36 -9.71
C ASN A 130 -14.43 13.63 -8.90
N LYS A 131 -15.13 13.91 -7.80
CA LYS A 131 -14.72 14.93 -6.83
C LYS A 131 -13.89 14.30 -5.70
N LYS A 132 -13.18 15.14 -4.94
CA LYS A 132 -12.39 14.69 -3.78
C LYS A 132 -13.32 13.96 -2.80
N GLN A 133 -12.95 12.74 -2.46
CA GLN A 133 -13.66 11.91 -1.49
C GLN A 133 -12.90 11.92 -0.16
N PRO A 134 -13.60 11.79 0.99
CA PRO A 134 -12.96 11.63 2.29
C PRO A 134 -12.45 10.20 2.51
N TYR A 135 -12.24 9.42 1.46
CA TYR A 135 -11.81 8.04 1.58
C TYR A 135 -10.86 7.62 0.45
N GLU A 136 -10.08 6.57 0.72
CA GLU A 136 -9.35 5.80 -0.29
C GLU A 136 -9.90 4.37 -0.33
N ARG A 137 -9.81 3.72 -1.50
CA ARG A 137 -10.32 2.37 -1.71
C ARG A 137 -9.21 1.36 -1.51
N LEU A 138 -9.55 0.21 -0.95
CA LEU A 138 -8.68 -0.94 -0.80
C LEU A 138 -9.37 -2.15 -1.44
N PHE A 139 -8.87 -2.58 -2.59
CA PHE A 139 -9.37 -3.80 -3.22
C PHE A 139 -8.78 -5.03 -2.54
N ILE A 140 -9.64 -6.00 -2.26
CA ILE A 140 -9.25 -7.29 -1.72
C ILE A 140 -9.38 -8.32 -2.81
N ALA A 141 -8.26 -8.95 -3.14
CA ALA A 141 -8.16 -10.01 -4.11
C ALA A 141 -7.58 -11.27 -3.45
N VAL A 142 -7.92 -12.42 -4.00
CA VAL A 142 -7.33 -13.71 -3.63
C VAL A 142 -6.93 -14.45 -4.91
N SER A 143 -6.10 -15.48 -4.79
CA SER A 143 -5.80 -16.34 -5.94
C SER A 143 -7.08 -16.90 -6.57
N THR A 144 -7.11 -17.09 -7.89
CA THR A 144 -8.30 -17.62 -8.59
C THR A 144 -8.74 -18.97 -8.02
N ASP A 145 -7.78 -19.84 -7.70
CA ASP A 145 -7.93 -21.15 -7.08
C ASP A 145 -7.99 -21.11 -5.53
N SER A 146 -8.17 -19.93 -4.94
CA SER A 146 -8.06 -19.77 -3.49
C SER A 146 -9.06 -20.60 -2.69
N SER A 147 -8.57 -21.16 -1.58
CA SER A 147 -9.35 -21.86 -0.57
C SER A 147 -9.97 -20.93 0.50
N ILE A 148 -9.63 -19.64 0.48
CA ILE A 148 -10.17 -18.63 1.42
C ILE A 148 -11.62 -18.29 1.06
N LYS A 149 -12.46 -18.24 2.09
CA LYS A 149 -13.89 -17.91 2.02
C LYS A 149 -14.22 -16.80 3.01
N ASP A 150 -15.43 -16.26 2.87
CA ASP A 150 -16.05 -15.37 3.86
C ASP A 150 -15.29 -14.06 4.13
N ILE A 151 -14.47 -13.60 3.19
CA ILE A 151 -13.96 -12.23 3.20
C ILE A 151 -15.15 -11.28 2.94
N PRO A 152 -15.41 -10.29 3.81
CA PRO A 152 -16.45 -9.31 3.57
C PRO A 152 -16.24 -8.59 2.24
N SER A 153 -17.28 -8.57 1.41
CA SER A 153 -17.25 -7.85 0.13
C SER A 153 -17.10 -6.34 0.32
N GLU A 154 -17.58 -5.80 1.44
CA GLU A 154 -17.40 -4.40 1.83
C GLU A 154 -17.02 -4.28 3.32
N LYS A 155 -16.13 -3.34 3.63
CA LYS A 155 -15.74 -2.98 4.99
C LYS A 155 -15.29 -1.52 5.03
N TYR A 156 -15.52 -0.86 6.15
CA TYR A 156 -15.18 0.56 6.33
C TYR A 156 -14.21 0.70 7.49
N ILE A 157 -13.05 1.30 7.22
CA ILE A 157 -11.97 1.54 8.18
C ILE A 157 -11.94 3.04 8.45
N PHE A 158 -12.07 3.46 9.71
CA PHE A 158 -12.07 4.87 10.09
C PHE A 158 -10.79 5.19 10.85
N SER A 159 -10.02 6.19 10.38
CA SER A 159 -8.90 6.71 11.16
C SER A 159 -8.55 8.15 10.79
N VAL A 160 -7.82 8.81 11.69
CA VAL A 160 -7.25 10.14 11.41
C VAL A 160 -6.03 9.94 10.51
N PRO A 161 -6.00 10.54 9.31
CA PRO A 161 -4.85 10.39 8.42
C PRO A 161 -3.62 11.05 9.02
N CYS A 162 -2.46 10.45 8.79
CA CYS A 162 -1.19 11.09 9.12
C CYS A 162 -1.02 12.39 8.31
N ALA A 163 -0.34 13.38 8.89
CA ALA A 163 0.05 14.59 8.17
C ALA A 163 1.03 14.30 7.01
N ILE A 164 1.79 13.20 7.13
CA ILE A 164 2.68 12.74 6.06
C ILE A 164 1.85 12.13 4.94
N HIS A 165 2.00 12.70 3.73
CA HIS A 165 1.29 12.26 2.54
C HIS A 165 1.50 10.76 2.25
N SER A 166 0.43 10.07 1.83
CA SER A 166 0.38 8.63 1.51
C SER A 166 0.92 7.73 2.63
N ASN A 167 0.63 8.06 3.89
CA ASN A 167 0.83 7.13 5.00
C ASN A 167 -0.50 6.45 5.34
N LYS A 168 -0.64 5.21 4.87
CA LYS A 168 -1.84 4.38 5.03
C LYS A 168 -1.86 3.69 6.40
N PRO A 169 -3.02 3.37 6.97
CA PRO A 169 -3.08 2.56 8.18
C PRO A 169 -2.51 1.15 7.93
N PRO A 170 -1.81 0.54 8.90
CA PRO A 170 -1.42 -0.86 8.82
C PRO A 170 -2.64 -1.76 8.63
N LEU A 171 -2.51 -2.76 7.75
CA LEU A 171 -3.65 -3.60 7.36
C LEU A 171 -3.65 -4.98 8.00
N LEU A 172 -2.51 -5.50 8.45
CA LEU A 172 -2.37 -6.90 8.86
C LEU A 172 -3.41 -7.32 9.91
N GLU A 173 -3.64 -6.48 10.92
CA GLU A 173 -4.59 -6.75 12.00
C GLU A 173 -6.05 -6.91 11.51
N LEU A 174 -6.38 -6.40 10.33
CA LEU A 174 -7.73 -6.52 9.77
C LEU A 174 -8.02 -7.88 9.13
N PHE A 175 -6.98 -8.72 9.00
CA PHE A 175 -7.02 -10.01 8.29
C PHE A 175 -6.50 -11.18 9.14
N THR A 176 -6.24 -10.99 10.44
CA THR A 176 -5.63 -12.01 11.31
C THR A 176 -6.38 -13.34 11.29
N ASP A 177 -7.71 -13.30 11.19
CA ASP A 177 -8.57 -14.49 11.17
C ASP A 177 -8.36 -15.38 9.93
N PHE A 178 -7.72 -14.87 8.87
CA PHE A 178 -7.46 -15.62 7.64
C PHE A 178 -6.06 -16.23 7.59
N PHE A 179 -5.18 -15.86 8.52
CA PHE A 179 -3.75 -16.14 8.46
C PHE A 179 -3.27 -17.10 9.57
N PRO A 180 -2.15 -17.81 9.37
CA PRO A 180 -1.47 -18.50 10.47
C PRO A 180 -0.93 -17.50 11.50
N GLU A 181 -0.49 -17.98 12.66
CA GLU A 181 0.06 -17.16 13.75
C GLU A 181 1.21 -16.22 13.30
N ARG A 182 2.00 -16.67 12.32
CA ARG A 182 3.12 -15.91 11.76
C ARG A 182 3.02 -15.86 10.23
N PRO A 183 2.19 -14.96 9.67
CA PRO A 183 2.06 -14.86 8.23
C PRO A 183 3.33 -14.30 7.61
N LYS A 184 3.71 -14.83 6.44
CA LYS A 184 4.77 -14.25 5.60
C LYS A 184 4.15 -13.12 4.77
N CYS A 185 4.58 -11.88 5.03
CA CYS A 185 3.98 -10.70 4.41
C CYS A 185 4.91 -10.01 3.41
N LEU A 186 4.35 -9.48 2.33
CA LEU A 186 5.04 -8.67 1.33
C LEU A 186 4.37 -7.31 1.22
N GLU A 187 5.14 -6.23 1.25
CA GLU A 187 4.66 -4.88 0.91
C GLU A 187 5.43 -4.37 -0.31
N LEU A 188 4.72 -4.07 -1.39
CA LEU A 188 5.27 -3.46 -2.60
C LEU A 188 4.93 -1.97 -2.63
N PHE A 189 5.87 -1.20 -3.17
CA PHE A 189 5.86 0.28 -3.10
C PHE A 189 5.95 0.80 -1.68
N ALA A 190 6.61 0.01 -0.82
CA ALA A 190 6.72 0.29 0.60
C ALA A 190 7.40 1.63 0.86
N ARG A 191 6.89 2.34 1.86
CA ARG A 191 7.51 3.53 2.45
C ARG A 191 7.78 3.37 3.95
N ASN A 192 7.31 2.26 4.49
CA ASN A 192 7.47 1.84 5.86
C ASN A 192 8.01 0.40 5.88
N VAL A 193 8.44 -0.04 7.05
CA VAL A 193 8.73 -1.45 7.32
C VAL A 193 7.98 -1.88 8.57
N TYR A 194 7.48 -3.11 8.56
CA TYR A 194 6.72 -3.70 9.66
C TYR A 194 7.41 -5.00 10.11
N PRO A 195 7.24 -5.44 11.37
CA PRO A 195 7.68 -6.75 11.80
C PRO A 195 7.13 -7.85 10.88
N ASN A 196 7.96 -8.84 10.53
CA ASN A 196 7.59 -9.98 9.67
C ASN A 196 7.22 -9.66 8.22
N PHE A 197 7.45 -8.42 7.77
CA PHE A 197 7.28 -8.03 6.37
C PHE A 197 8.59 -8.12 5.60
N THR A 198 8.48 -8.55 4.34
CA THR A 198 9.40 -8.17 3.28
C THR A 198 8.86 -6.92 2.59
N SER A 199 9.58 -5.79 2.64
CA SER A 199 9.12 -4.51 2.09
C SER A 199 10.02 -4.04 0.95
N ILE A 200 9.46 -3.70 -0.20
CA ILE A 200 10.22 -3.28 -1.40
C ILE A 200 9.66 -1.95 -1.90
N GLY A 201 10.53 -0.95 -2.02
CA GLY A 201 10.16 0.36 -2.57
C GLY A 201 11.34 1.32 -2.60
N THR A 202 11.27 2.32 -3.46
CA THR A 202 12.33 3.33 -3.63
C THR A 202 12.43 4.33 -2.48
N GLU A 203 11.47 4.27 -1.55
CA GLU A 203 11.39 5.12 -0.36
C GLU A 203 11.15 4.27 0.91
N VAL A 204 11.60 3.00 0.93
CA VAL A 204 11.19 1.98 1.93
C VAL A 204 11.41 2.36 3.40
N LEU A 205 12.40 3.19 3.70
CA LEU A 205 12.68 3.67 5.06
C LEU A 205 12.14 5.08 5.36
N LYS A 206 11.38 5.69 4.45
CA LYS A 206 10.95 7.09 4.56
C LYS A 206 10.13 7.37 5.82
N LEU A 207 9.31 6.41 6.25
CA LEU A 207 8.50 6.52 7.46
C LEU A 207 9.19 5.97 8.72
N GLN A 208 10.46 5.55 8.61
CA GLN A 208 11.25 5.04 9.74
C GLN A 208 12.31 6.01 10.25
N ASN A 209 12.41 7.20 9.65
CA ASN A 209 13.37 8.20 10.11
C ASN A 209 13.03 8.67 11.54
N THR A 210 14.03 8.67 12.44
CA THR A 210 13.84 9.00 13.85
C THR A 210 13.20 10.37 14.09
N ARG A 211 13.42 11.34 13.19
CA ARG A 211 12.83 12.69 13.27
C ARG A 211 11.29 12.68 13.24
N LEU A 212 10.67 11.64 12.69
CA LEU A 212 9.21 11.49 12.68
C LEU A 212 8.64 11.10 14.05
N PHE A 213 9.48 10.55 14.92
CA PHE A 213 9.12 10.08 16.26
C PHE A 213 9.55 11.03 17.37
N GLN A 214 10.45 11.95 17.05
CA GLN A 214 10.82 13.07 17.91
C GLN A 214 9.68 14.09 17.88
N LEU A 215 8.68 13.89 18.74
CA LEU A 215 7.74 14.95 19.09
C LEU A 215 8.57 16.16 19.53
N SER A 216 8.33 17.32 18.92
CA SER A 216 8.87 18.58 19.40
C SER A 216 8.49 18.74 20.88
N SER A 217 9.46 18.63 21.78
CA SER A 217 9.34 18.87 23.23
C SER A 217 9.04 20.33 23.57
N LYS A 218 8.41 21.09 22.67
CA LYS A 218 8.16 22.53 22.79
C LYS A 218 6.68 22.81 22.85
N HIS A 219 6.03 22.35 23.92
CA HIS A 219 4.92 23.04 24.56
C HIS A 219 4.97 22.71 26.05
N GLU A 220 6.07 23.09 26.71
CA GLU A 220 5.98 23.43 28.12
C GLU A 220 5.35 24.82 28.22
N VAL A 221 4.33 24.86 29.07
CA VAL A 221 3.48 25.99 29.44
C VAL A 221 4.34 27.12 30.01
N GLN A 222 4.11 28.34 29.54
CA GLN A 222 4.27 29.55 30.34
C GLN A 222 2.92 30.26 30.40
#